data_AF-A0A9J6DL70-F1
#
_entry.id   AF-A0A9J6DL70-F1
#
_cell.length_a   1.000
_cell.length_b   1.000
_cell.length_c   1.000
_cell.angle_alpha   90.00
_cell.angle_beta   90.00
_cell.angle_gamma   90.00
#
_symmetry.space_group_name_H-M   'P 1'
#
loop_
_entity.id
_entity.type
_entity.pdbx_description
1 polymer ?
#
loop_
_entity_poly.entity_id
_entity_poly.type
_entity_poly.pdbx_seq_one_letter_code
_entity_poly.pdbx_strand_id
1 'polypeptide(L)'
;MAGSSVPWSHWWEAAEPIWLLAERRRLRSAVYWWPGCEVALNRTRPAICMPQRPVPGWRSLDHDFRNKLDEVLEVFDTDELSLAMLQYGAVAYFGRHRGPESKERHKALVEFDHHLNYLIDQLEALNLTQKVTLMVVSDHGIANTGPESTTDIMLDKYSPYIKYMLNFGSHSMVLPRKDMFRPLHRALIDARVEGLQVYTKDEIPARYHIKHSPRVLPLFLMTTPKYFILPLSDNTKTKVNHKKRFFGYHGYDPELPEMRTIFYAQGPGIKRDYVIKPLANVDHYNFMCHALGLEPKPNNGSWARMDEGLVESEVDFPRYGSSKYSNAASTPTLGKHQSFFWPALFDHLTLAMAVVSAQLCARDAL
;
A
#
# COMPACT_ATOMS: atom_id res chain seq x y z
N MET A 1 -35.33 8.50 -0.10
CA MET A 1 -34.32 7.46 -0.37
C MET A 1 -33.79 7.65 -1.79
N ALA A 2 -32.48 7.76 -1.96
CA ALA A 2 -31.81 7.64 -3.26
C ALA A 2 -30.37 7.19 -3.00
N GLY A 3 -30.05 5.92 -3.28
CA GLY A 3 -28.74 5.36 -3.00
C GLY A 3 -27.76 5.70 -4.11
N SER A 4 -26.95 6.75 -3.93
CA SER A 4 -25.78 6.99 -4.77
C SER A 4 -24.68 5.96 -4.45
N SER A 5 -24.79 4.76 -5.03
CA SER A 5 -23.65 3.87 -5.18
C SER A 5 -22.56 4.64 -5.91
N VAL A 6 -21.47 4.99 -5.20
CA VAL A 6 -20.29 5.61 -5.82
C VAL A 6 -19.87 4.69 -6.98
N PRO A 7 -19.73 5.17 -8.23
CA PRO A 7 -19.61 4.32 -9.42
C PRO A 7 -18.47 3.30 -9.41
N TRP A 8 -17.57 3.40 -8.44
CA TRP A 8 -16.33 2.66 -8.32
C TRP A 8 -16.31 1.64 -7.17
N SER A 9 -17.35 1.57 -6.33
CA SER A 9 -17.41 0.69 -5.14
C SER A 9 -17.09 -0.78 -5.44
N HIS A 10 -17.67 -1.33 -6.51
CA HIS A 10 -17.42 -2.69 -7.01
C HIS A 10 -15.95 -3.03 -7.35
N TRP A 11 -15.05 -2.05 -7.46
CA TRP A 11 -13.61 -2.32 -7.56
C TRP A 11 -12.98 -2.71 -6.22
N TRP A 12 -13.55 -2.25 -5.10
CA TRP A 12 -13.01 -2.30 -3.73
C TRP A 12 -13.77 -3.27 -2.80
N GLU A 13 -14.99 -3.67 -3.13
CA GLU A 13 -15.87 -4.56 -2.33
C GLU A 13 -15.28 -5.95 -1.97
N ALA A 14 -14.11 -6.31 -2.50
CA ALA A 14 -13.43 -7.57 -2.19
C ALA A 14 -12.72 -7.60 -0.82
N ALA A 15 -12.52 -6.45 -0.17
CA ALA A 15 -11.85 -6.36 1.14
C ALA A 15 -12.35 -5.16 1.97
N GLU A 16 -12.12 -5.20 3.28
CA GLU A 16 -12.40 -4.11 4.21
C GLU A 16 -11.10 -3.36 4.56
N PRO A 17 -10.95 -2.06 4.23
CA PRO A 17 -9.79 -1.28 4.66
C PRO A 17 -9.87 -0.92 6.15
N ILE A 18 -8.71 -0.74 6.78
CA ILE A 18 -8.55 -0.57 8.23
C ILE A 18 -9.45 0.52 8.83
N TRP A 19 -9.62 1.65 8.14
CA TRP A 19 -10.47 2.75 8.61
C TRP A 19 -11.95 2.37 8.71
N LEU A 20 -12.48 1.54 7.81
CA LEU A 20 -13.89 1.10 7.91
C LEU A 20 -14.09 0.02 8.99
N LEU A 21 -13.05 -0.76 9.30
CA LEU A 21 -13.06 -1.67 10.46
C LEU A 21 -13.08 -0.87 11.77
N ALA A 22 -12.25 0.18 11.87
CA ALA A 22 -12.19 1.07 13.02
C ALA A 22 -13.58 1.70 13.31
N GLU A 23 -14.20 2.34 12.31
CA GLU A 23 -15.53 2.97 12.45
C GLU A 23 -16.60 1.96 12.92
N ARG A 24 -16.56 0.72 12.41
CA ARG A 24 -17.49 -0.35 12.81
C ARG A 24 -17.27 -0.87 14.24
N ARG A 25 -16.09 -0.63 14.82
CA ARG A 25 -15.80 -0.85 16.25
C ARG A 25 -15.93 0.44 17.08
N ARG A 26 -16.47 1.53 16.49
CA ARG A 26 -16.63 2.88 17.08
C ARG A 26 -15.33 3.66 17.31
N LEU A 27 -14.23 3.23 16.70
CA LEU A 27 -12.97 3.98 16.66
C LEU A 27 -13.02 4.95 15.47
N ARG A 28 -13.09 6.26 15.73
CA ARG A 28 -13.18 7.27 14.65
C ARG A 28 -11.87 7.35 13.87
N SER A 29 -12.01 7.58 12.57
CA SER A 29 -10.90 7.58 11.60
C SER A 29 -10.89 8.79 10.68
N ALA A 30 -9.69 9.30 10.39
CA ALA A 30 -9.44 10.46 9.56
C ALA A 30 -8.39 10.11 8.49
N VAL A 31 -8.76 10.28 7.23
CA VAL A 31 -7.98 9.77 6.09
C VAL A 31 -7.73 10.89 5.08
N TYR A 32 -6.50 11.39 5.06
CA TYR A 32 -6.06 12.54 4.28
C TYR A 32 -5.19 12.11 3.10
N TRP A 33 -5.73 12.34 1.91
CA TRP A 33 -5.11 12.08 0.60
C TRP A 33 -4.76 10.60 0.33
N TRP A 34 -5.27 9.66 1.12
CA TRP A 34 -5.09 8.22 0.89
C TRP A 34 -6.09 7.70 -0.18
N PRO A 35 -5.68 6.83 -1.13
CA PRO A 35 -6.60 6.29 -2.13
C PRO A 35 -7.74 5.46 -1.52
N GLY A 36 -8.98 5.79 -1.88
CA GLY A 36 -10.16 4.99 -1.53
C GLY A 36 -10.93 5.45 -0.29
N CYS A 37 -10.52 6.52 0.42
CA CYS A 37 -11.32 7.07 1.53
C CYS A 37 -12.70 7.57 1.06
N GLU A 38 -12.78 7.97 -0.21
CA GLU A 38 -13.99 8.43 -0.89
C GLU A 38 -14.98 7.31 -1.22
N VAL A 39 -14.57 6.04 -1.11
CA VAL A 39 -15.38 4.87 -1.42
C VAL A 39 -16.11 4.37 -0.17
N ALA A 40 -17.45 4.47 -0.19
CA ALA A 40 -18.27 3.91 0.86
C ALA A 40 -18.51 2.40 0.64
N LEU A 41 -18.19 1.57 1.62
CA LEU A 41 -18.48 0.13 1.60
C LEU A 41 -19.53 -0.20 2.67
N ASN A 42 -20.61 -0.90 2.30
CA ASN A 42 -21.79 -1.16 3.13
C ASN A 42 -22.32 0.10 3.85
N ARG A 43 -22.30 1.25 3.15
CA ARG A 43 -22.68 2.59 3.66
C ARG A 43 -21.76 3.17 4.75
N THR A 44 -20.70 2.47 5.17
CA THR A 44 -19.65 3.02 6.06
C THR A 44 -18.71 3.93 5.27
N ARG A 45 -18.23 5.00 5.91
CA ARG A 45 -17.16 5.91 5.50
C ARG A 45 -16.29 6.22 6.73
N PRO A 46 -15.02 6.61 6.60
CA PRO A 46 -14.29 7.22 7.72
C PRO A 46 -14.96 8.54 8.13
N ALA A 47 -14.85 8.92 9.40
CA ALA A 47 -15.41 10.16 9.96
C ALA A 47 -14.87 11.41 9.24
N ILE A 48 -13.60 11.40 8.82
CA ILE A 48 -12.99 12.41 7.96
C ILE A 48 -12.35 11.73 6.74
N CYS A 49 -12.62 12.24 5.54
CA CYS A 49 -11.92 11.87 4.31
C CYS A 49 -11.62 13.12 3.49
N MET A 50 -10.35 13.32 3.14
CA MET A 50 -9.94 14.25 2.09
C MET A 50 -9.38 13.43 0.92
N PRO A 51 -10.07 13.34 -0.23
CA PRO A 51 -9.61 12.50 -1.34
C PRO A 51 -8.25 12.92 -1.91
N GLN A 52 -7.57 11.97 -2.56
CA GLN A 52 -6.30 12.17 -3.28
C GLN A 52 -6.24 13.49 -4.07
N ARG A 53 -5.20 14.29 -3.84
CA ARG A 53 -5.00 15.62 -4.46
C ARG A 53 -3.69 15.64 -5.28
N PRO A 54 -3.71 16.08 -6.56
CA PRO A 54 -2.49 16.22 -7.34
C PRO A 54 -1.53 17.27 -6.75
N VAL A 55 -0.23 16.95 -6.73
CA VAL A 55 0.84 17.91 -6.39
C VAL A 55 0.90 19.10 -7.38
N PRO A 56 0.73 18.91 -8.71
CA PRO A 56 0.59 20.05 -9.63
C PRO A 56 -0.65 20.90 -9.30
N GLY A 57 -0.45 22.20 -9.05
CA GLY A 57 -1.52 23.12 -8.67
C GLY A 57 -1.90 23.07 -7.18
N TRP A 58 -1.19 22.30 -6.35
CA TRP A 58 -1.30 22.42 -4.90
C TRP A 58 -0.64 23.72 -4.44
N ARG A 59 -1.43 24.66 -3.88
CA ARG A 59 -0.98 26.03 -3.59
C ARG A 59 0.15 26.10 -2.57
N SER A 60 0.07 25.31 -1.51
CA SER A 60 1.14 25.10 -0.54
C SER A 60 0.91 23.72 0.09
N LEU A 61 1.65 22.72 -0.37
CA LEU A 61 1.46 21.32 0.06
C LEU A 61 1.88 21.15 1.52
N ASP A 62 3.00 21.74 1.87
CA ASP A 62 3.71 21.58 3.14
C ASP A 62 2.96 22.31 4.28
N HIS A 63 2.37 23.48 3.98
CA HIS A 63 1.41 24.15 4.87
C HIS A 63 0.12 23.33 5.05
N ASP A 64 -0.51 22.89 3.96
CA ASP A 64 -1.73 22.10 4.04
C ASP A 64 -1.48 20.78 4.79
N PHE A 65 -0.27 20.19 4.67
CA PHE A 65 0.14 18.98 5.37
C PHE A 65 0.42 19.24 6.86
N ARG A 66 1.21 20.27 7.22
CA ARG A 66 1.43 20.71 8.61
C ARG A 66 0.10 20.91 9.33
N ASN A 67 -0.82 21.69 8.76
CA ASN A 67 -2.11 21.96 9.39
C ASN A 67 -2.95 20.68 9.63
N LYS A 68 -2.74 19.60 8.86
CA LYS A 68 -3.39 18.28 9.11
C LYS A 68 -2.64 17.38 10.08
N LEU A 69 -1.38 17.65 10.39
CA LEU A 69 -0.74 17.10 11.59
C LEU A 69 -1.32 17.80 12.83
N ASP A 70 -1.40 19.12 12.80
CA ASP A 70 -1.87 19.95 13.91
C ASP A 70 -3.32 19.59 14.30
N GLU A 71 -4.24 19.53 13.31
CA GLU A 71 -5.62 19.06 13.50
C GLU A 71 -5.72 17.61 14.01
N VAL A 72 -4.77 16.74 13.68
CA VAL A 72 -4.77 15.34 14.16
C VAL A 72 -4.28 15.26 15.60
N LEU A 73 -3.29 16.08 15.98
CA LEU A 73 -2.75 16.15 17.34
C LEU A 73 -3.79 16.70 18.33
N GLU A 74 -4.52 17.76 17.96
CA GLU A 74 -5.63 18.31 18.76
C GLU A 74 -6.74 17.28 19.02
N VAL A 75 -7.10 16.50 18.01
CA VAL A 75 -8.18 15.50 18.09
C VAL A 75 -7.71 14.17 18.73
N PHE A 76 -6.39 13.92 18.80
CA PHE A 76 -5.79 12.85 19.60
C PHE A 76 -5.64 13.21 21.09
N ASP A 77 -5.36 14.48 21.44
CA ASP A 77 -5.31 14.91 22.85
C ASP A 77 -6.69 14.82 23.52
N THR A 78 -7.74 15.14 22.76
CA THR A 78 -9.15 15.07 23.18
C THR A 78 -9.76 13.65 23.10
N ASP A 79 -8.96 12.62 22.77
CA ASP A 79 -9.40 11.21 22.58
C ASP A 79 -10.54 11.04 21.54
N GLU A 80 -10.82 12.05 20.71
CA GLU A 80 -11.94 12.05 19.76
C GLU A 80 -11.69 11.20 18.50
N LEU A 81 -10.43 10.86 18.22
CA LEU A 81 -9.97 10.12 17.03
C LEU A 81 -9.00 9.01 17.43
N SER A 82 -9.11 7.84 16.80
CA SER A 82 -8.23 6.69 17.08
C SER A 82 -7.31 6.34 15.90
N LEU A 83 -7.63 6.75 14.68
CA LEU A 83 -6.81 6.49 13.49
C LEU A 83 -6.72 7.72 12.60
N ALA A 84 -5.50 8.20 12.37
CA ALA A 84 -5.17 9.18 11.35
C ALA A 84 -4.28 8.54 10.28
N MET A 85 -4.60 8.76 9.00
CA MET A 85 -3.78 8.31 7.87
C MET A 85 -3.52 9.47 6.93
N LEU A 86 -2.25 9.81 6.68
CA LEU A 86 -1.85 10.96 5.85
C LEU A 86 -0.86 10.54 4.78
N GLN A 87 -1.07 10.96 3.52
CA GLN A 87 -0.13 10.72 2.42
C GLN A 87 0.54 12.01 1.93
N TYR A 88 1.87 12.06 2.03
CA TYR A 88 2.70 13.16 1.53
C TYR A 88 3.16 12.88 0.09
N GLY A 89 2.46 13.49 -0.88
CA GLY A 89 2.59 13.16 -2.30
C GLY A 89 3.83 13.72 -3.02
N ALA A 90 4.62 14.62 -2.42
CA ALA A 90 5.66 15.35 -3.16
C ALA A 90 6.85 14.47 -3.59
N VAL A 91 7.36 13.61 -2.70
CA VAL A 91 8.50 12.71 -3.01
C VAL A 91 8.15 11.79 -4.19
N ALA A 92 6.96 11.19 -4.15
CA ALA A 92 6.38 10.38 -5.22
C ALA A 92 6.35 11.11 -6.57
N TYR A 93 5.81 12.33 -6.53
CA TYR A 93 5.63 13.16 -7.70
C TYR A 93 6.97 13.52 -8.35
N PHE A 94 7.93 14.06 -7.58
CA PHE A 94 9.23 14.45 -8.11
C PHE A 94 10.08 13.25 -8.54
N GLY A 95 10.08 12.15 -7.78
CA GLY A 95 10.77 10.91 -8.16
C GLY A 95 10.34 10.41 -9.54
N ARG A 96 9.04 10.44 -9.86
CA ARG A 96 8.55 10.10 -11.21
C ARG A 96 8.87 11.19 -12.24
N HIS A 97 8.63 12.46 -11.91
CA HIS A 97 8.71 13.56 -12.88
C HIS A 97 10.14 14.01 -13.22
N ARG A 98 11.11 13.71 -12.36
CA ARG A 98 12.51 14.15 -12.44
C ARG A 98 13.55 13.04 -12.25
N GLY A 99 13.15 11.87 -11.74
CA GLY A 99 14.02 10.71 -11.50
C GLY A 99 14.31 10.49 -10.02
N PRO A 100 14.80 9.30 -9.61
CA PRO A 100 15.13 9.00 -8.22
C PRO A 100 16.25 9.91 -7.67
N GLU A 101 17.27 10.24 -8.48
CA GLU A 101 18.42 11.06 -8.07
C GLU A 101 18.19 12.58 -8.21
N SER A 102 16.92 13.01 -8.28
CA SER A 102 16.54 14.41 -8.54
C SER A 102 16.76 15.31 -7.32
N LYS A 103 17.30 16.52 -7.56
CA LYS A 103 17.39 17.58 -6.53
C LYS A 103 16.02 18.00 -6.01
N GLU A 104 14.99 17.98 -6.83
CA GLU A 104 13.61 18.27 -6.41
C GLU A 104 13.00 17.15 -5.55
N ARG A 105 13.30 15.88 -5.87
CA ARG A 105 12.91 14.74 -5.03
C ARG A 105 13.62 14.78 -3.68
N HIS A 106 14.93 15.02 -3.66
CA HIS A 106 15.71 15.17 -2.43
C HIS A 106 15.19 16.32 -1.55
N LYS A 107 14.87 17.49 -2.14
CA LYS A 107 14.21 18.57 -1.40
C LYS A 107 12.86 18.15 -0.80
N ALA A 108 12.02 17.46 -1.58
CA ALA A 108 10.73 16.99 -1.08
C ALA A 108 10.85 15.94 0.05
N LEU A 109 11.95 15.19 0.10
CA LEU A 109 12.30 14.32 1.24
C LEU A 109 12.74 15.14 2.46
N VAL A 110 13.58 16.16 2.29
CA VAL A 110 13.99 17.06 3.38
C VAL A 110 12.78 17.78 4.01
N GLU A 111 11.83 18.29 3.22
CA GLU A 111 10.61 18.88 3.79
C GLU A 111 9.70 17.84 4.46
N PHE A 112 9.67 16.59 3.96
CA PHE A 112 8.96 15.49 4.64
C PHE A 112 9.59 15.15 5.99
N ASP A 113 10.92 15.17 6.08
CA ASP A 113 11.68 14.98 7.33
C ASP A 113 11.40 16.13 8.32
N HIS A 114 11.37 17.39 7.86
CA HIS A 114 10.91 18.54 8.67
C HIS A 114 9.46 18.39 9.19
N HIS A 115 8.60 17.67 8.48
CA HIS A 115 7.25 17.34 8.95
C HIS A 115 7.23 16.19 9.97
N LEU A 116 8.06 15.16 9.78
CA LEU A 116 8.18 14.04 10.73
C LEU A 116 8.81 14.47 12.06
N ASN A 117 9.93 15.20 12.04
CA ASN A 117 10.59 15.68 13.26
C ASN A 117 9.63 16.53 14.09
N TYR A 118 8.92 17.48 13.46
CA TYR A 118 7.88 18.26 14.14
C TYR A 118 6.75 17.40 14.73
N LEU A 119 6.29 16.37 14.02
CA LEU A 119 5.26 15.46 14.55
C LEU A 119 5.76 14.75 15.82
N ILE A 120 7.02 14.35 15.85
CA ILE A 120 7.66 13.75 17.02
C ILE A 120 7.76 14.79 18.15
N ASP A 121 8.26 16.00 17.88
CA ASP A 121 8.35 17.10 18.84
C ASP A 121 7.00 17.42 19.49
N GLN A 122 5.90 17.45 18.71
CA GLN A 122 4.56 17.71 19.25
C GLN A 122 3.99 16.53 20.02
N LEU A 123 4.25 15.28 19.60
CA LEU A 123 3.87 14.09 20.37
C LEU A 123 4.57 14.05 21.74
N GLU A 124 5.80 14.58 21.85
CA GLU A 124 6.48 14.77 23.13
C GLU A 124 5.90 15.95 23.92
N ALA A 125 5.75 17.14 23.31
CA ALA A 125 5.23 18.33 23.97
C ALA A 125 3.81 18.16 24.54
N LEU A 126 2.97 17.36 23.87
CA LEU A 126 1.61 17.01 24.30
C LEU A 126 1.54 15.75 25.18
N ASN A 127 2.68 15.15 25.54
CA ASN A 127 2.77 13.89 26.31
C ASN A 127 2.07 12.67 25.66
N LEU A 128 1.85 12.72 24.35
CA LEU A 128 1.13 11.71 23.57
C LEU A 128 1.98 10.47 23.21
N THR A 129 3.30 10.48 23.42
CA THR A 129 4.20 9.37 23.04
C THR A 129 3.88 8.00 23.66
N GLN A 130 3.13 7.97 24.78
CA GLN A 130 2.67 6.72 25.41
C GLN A 130 1.22 6.32 25.02
N LYS A 131 0.47 7.21 24.34
CA LYS A 131 -0.84 6.93 23.75
C LYS A 131 -0.77 6.59 22.25
N VAL A 132 0.12 7.26 21.52
CA VAL A 132 0.11 7.27 20.04
C VAL A 132 1.16 6.32 19.46
N THR A 133 0.73 5.41 18.59
CA THR A 133 1.61 4.69 17.68
C THR A 133 1.78 5.48 16.38
N LEU A 134 2.99 5.96 16.12
CA LEU A 134 3.38 6.53 14.82
C LEU A 134 3.95 5.41 13.94
N MET A 135 3.51 5.35 12.68
CA MET A 135 3.96 4.41 11.66
C MET A 135 4.26 5.17 10.37
N VAL A 136 5.48 5.04 9.84
CA VAL A 136 5.94 5.70 8.61
C VAL A 136 6.25 4.66 7.53
N VAL A 137 5.62 4.78 6.36
CA VAL A 137 5.67 3.76 5.29
C VAL A 137 5.75 4.31 3.87
N SER A 138 6.30 3.49 2.97
CA SER A 138 6.18 3.67 1.51
C SER A 138 5.28 2.58 0.92
N ASP A 139 4.54 2.88 -0.15
CA ASP A 139 3.73 1.88 -0.89
C ASP A 139 4.56 1.15 -1.96
N HIS A 140 5.53 1.82 -2.58
CA HIS A 140 6.53 1.23 -3.47
C HIS A 140 7.82 2.08 -3.55
N GLY A 141 8.96 1.43 -3.83
CA GLY A 141 10.17 2.13 -4.29
C GLY A 141 10.03 2.68 -5.73
N ILE A 142 11.13 3.20 -6.30
CA ILE A 142 11.15 3.76 -7.66
C ILE A 142 12.50 3.52 -8.35
N ALA A 143 12.46 3.06 -9.61
CA ALA A 143 13.63 2.85 -10.46
C ALA A 143 13.82 4.03 -11.44
N ASN A 144 15.05 4.31 -11.85
CA ASN A 144 15.35 5.28 -12.92
C ASN A 144 14.86 4.77 -14.28
N THR A 145 14.06 5.59 -14.98
CA THR A 145 13.55 5.33 -16.34
C THR A 145 13.75 6.50 -17.30
N GLY A 146 14.75 7.35 -17.03
CA GLY A 146 15.20 8.39 -17.95
C GLY A 146 15.52 7.81 -19.34
N PRO A 147 15.32 8.57 -20.44
CA PRO A 147 15.55 8.07 -21.80
C PRO A 147 16.96 7.53 -22.05
N GLU A 148 17.97 8.15 -21.42
CA GLU A 148 19.37 7.75 -21.51
C GLU A 148 19.72 6.53 -20.62
N SER A 149 18.80 6.14 -19.73
CA SER A 149 18.99 5.08 -18.73
C SER A 149 18.16 3.81 -19.02
N THR A 150 17.38 3.78 -20.10
CA THR A 150 16.46 2.67 -20.40
C THR A 150 16.35 2.33 -21.89
N THR A 151 16.31 1.03 -22.19
CA THR A 151 16.03 0.48 -23.53
C THR A 151 14.52 0.30 -23.75
N ASP A 152 14.02 0.80 -24.87
CA ASP A 152 12.60 0.80 -25.19
C ASP A 152 12.13 -0.51 -25.85
N ILE A 153 11.12 -1.14 -25.24
CA ILE A 153 10.46 -2.34 -25.76
C ILE A 153 9.24 -1.91 -26.59
N MET A 154 9.37 -1.96 -27.92
CA MET A 154 8.31 -1.64 -28.87
C MET A 154 7.47 -2.88 -29.23
N LEU A 155 6.14 -2.78 -29.07
CA LEU A 155 5.20 -3.87 -29.35
C LEU A 155 4.36 -3.64 -30.62
N ASP A 156 4.60 -2.56 -31.37
CA ASP A 156 3.79 -2.15 -32.53
C ASP A 156 3.72 -3.19 -33.65
N LYS A 157 4.79 -3.96 -33.90
CA LYS A 157 4.76 -5.10 -34.85
C LYS A 157 3.72 -6.17 -34.50
N TYR A 158 3.27 -6.23 -33.24
CA TYR A 158 2.23 -7.13 -32.76
C TYR A 158 0.83 -6.46 -32.68
N SER A 159 0.74 -5.15 -32.91
CA SER A 159 -0.52 -4.38 -32.91
C SER A 159 -1.65 -4.97 -33.77
N PRO A 160 -1.40 -5.64 -34.93
CA PRO A 160 -2.45 -6.34 -35.66
C PRO A 160 -3.14 -7.45 -34.86
N TYR A 161 -2.42 -8.12 -33.96
CA TYR A 161 -2.93 -9.24 -33.16
C TYR A 161 -3.60 -8.79 -31.85
N ILE A 162 -3.38 -7.54 -31.43
CA ILE A 162 -3.84 -6.99 -30.16
C ILE A 162 -5.25 -6.37 -30.30
N LYS A 163 -6.11 -6.64 -29.31
CA LYS A 163 -7.39 -5.94 -29.12
C LYS A 163 -7.20 -4.75 -28.18
N TYR A 164 -6.67 -5.00 -26.98
CA TYR A 164 -6.31 -3.96 -26.01
C TYR A 164 -4.98 -4.26 -25.32
N MET A 165 -4.30 -3.20 -24.92
CA MET A 165 -3.12 -3.21 -24.05
C MET A 165 -3.43 -2.33 -22.84
N LEU A 166 -3.30 -2.86 -21.63
CA LEU A 166 -3.47 -2.14 -20.37
C LEU A 166 -2.10 -1.94 -19.72
N ASN A 167 -1.83 -0.75 -19.20
CA ASN A 167 -0.52 -0.37 -18.63
C ASN A 167 0.65 -0.45 -19.63
N PHE A 168 1.77 0.14 -19.23
CA PHE A 168 3.02 0.27 -19.98
C PHE A 168 4.16 0.54 -18.98
N GLY A 169 5.40 0.67 -19.46
CA GLY A 169 6.58 0.88 -18.62
C GLY A 169 7.11 -0.42 -18.02
N SER A 170 6.96 -0.60 -16.70
CA SER A 170 7.44 -1.77 -15.95
C SER A 170 6.70 -3.07 -16.28
N HIS A 171 5.39 -2.99 -16.55
CA HIS A 171 4.58 -4.13 -16.93
C HIS A 171 3.43 -3.71 -17.87
N SER A 172 2.81 -4.69 -18.52
CA SER A 172 1.61 -4.51 -19.32
C SER A 172 0.75 -5.77 -19.34
N MET A 173 -0.55 -5.63 -19.58
CA MET A 173 -1.48 -6.73 -19.76
C MET A 173 -2.13 -6.64 -21.13
N VAL A 174 -2.08 -7.72 -21.89
CA VAL A 174 -2.51 -7.74 -23.30
C VAL A 174 -3.70 -8.66 -23.49
N LEU A 175 -4.76 -8.11 -24.09
CA LEU A 175 -5.90 -8.85 -24.60
C LEU A 175 -5.71 -9.04 -26.12
N PRO A 176 -5.49 -10.27 -26.61
CA PRO A 176 -5.45 -10.53 -28.06
C PRO A 176 -6.80 -10.26 -28.72
N ARG A 177 -6.80 -10.16 -30.04
CA ARG A 177 -8.02 -10.31 -30.85
C ARG A 177 -8.53 -11.75 -30.76
N LYS A 178 -9.81 -11.94 -31.12
CA LYS A 178 -10.41 -13.27 -31.26
C LYS A 178 -9.47 -14.16 -32.11
N ASP A 179 -9.25 -15.39 -31.66
CA ASP A 179 -8.42 -16.42 -32.29
C ASP A 179 -6.91 -16.10 -32.40
N MET A 180 -6.47 -14.88 -32.07
CA MET A 180 -5.06 -14.43 -32.19
C MET A 180 -4.17 -14.69 -30.97
N PHE A 181 -4.66 -15.35 -29.91
CA PHE A 181 -3.85 -15.66 -28.72
C PHE A 181 -2.60 -16.50 -29.05
N ARG A 182 -2.76 -17.63 -29.77
CA ARG A 182 -1.62 -18.53 -30.09
C ARG A 182 -0.61 -17.86 -31.03
N PRO A 183 -1.00 -17.18 -32.13
CA PRO A 183 -0.08 -16.41 -32.96
C PRO A 183 0.67 -15.31 -32.20
N LEU A 184 -0.03 -14.54 -31.35
CA LEU A 184 0.58 -13.46 -30.57
C LEU A 184 1.57 -13.99 -29.52
N HIS A 185 1.17 -15.00 -28.75
CA HIS A 185 2.05 -15.59 -27.73
C HIS A 185 3.33 -16.13 -28.36
N ARG A 186 3.18 -16.91 -29.45
CA ARG A 186 4.34 -17.44 -30.19
C ARG A 186 5.22 -16.32 -30.75
N ALA A 187 4.65 -15.30 -31.38
CA ALA A 187 5.41 -14.20 -31.97
C ALA A 187 6.17 -13.36 -30.92
N LEU A 188 5.67 -13.28 -29.69
CA LEU A 188 6.37 -12.64 -28.56
C LEU A 188 7.54 -13.49 -28.05
N ILE A 189 7.34 -14.81 -27.88
CA ILE A 189 8.36 -15.75 -27.39
C ILE A 189 9.47 -15.97 -28.43
N ASP A 190 9.11 -16.28 -29.68
CA ASP A 190 10.06 -16.55 -30.78
C ASP A 190 10.95 -15.31 -31.07
N ALA A 191 10.48 -14.11 -30.75
CA ALA A 191 11.22 -12.86 -30.93
C ALA A 191 12.28 -12.57 -29.84
N ARG A 192 12.28 -13.31 -28.72
CA ARG A 192 13.30 -13.24 -27.65
C ARG A 192 13.72 -11.82 -27.26
N VAL A 193 12.75 -10.94 -27.06
CA VAL A 193 13.00 -9.51 -26.77
C VAL A 193 13.73 -9.37 -25.44
N GLU A 194 14.91 -8.75 -25.46
CA GLU A 194 15.74 -8.56 -24.26
C GLU A 194 15.00 -7.77 -23.17
N GLY A 195 15.19 -8.17 -21.91
CA GLY A 195 14.47 -7.61 -20.75
C GLY A 195 13.00 -8.02 -20.64
N LEU A 196 12.33 -8.42 -21.72
CA LEU A 196 10.89 -8.73 -21.72
C LEU A 196 10.59 -10.16 -21.27
N GLN A 197 9.88 -10.28 -20.15
CA GLN A 197 9.26 -11.52 -19.70
C GLN A 197 7.80 -11.58 -20.20
N VAL A 198 7.42 -12.72 -20.77
CA VAL A 198 6.09 -12.95 -21.35
C VAL A 198 5.48 -14.15 -20.65
N TYR A 199 4.35 -13.95 -19.96
CA TYR A 199 3.62 -14.99 -19.26
C TYR A 199 2.21 -15.11 -19.84
N THR A 200 1.75 -16.33 -20.10
CA THR A 200 0.31 -16.59 -20.09
C THR A 200 -0.20 -16.53 -18.65
N LYS A 201 -1.51 -16.35 -18.47
CA LYS A 201 -2.12 -16.14 -17.15
C LYS A 201 -1.74 -17.19 -16.10
N ASP A 202 -1.62 -18.46 -16.49
CA ASP A 202 -1.32 -19.55 -15.55
C ASP A 202 0.18 -19.65 -15.21
N GLU A 203 1.06 -19.19 -16.10
CA GLU A 203 2.52 -19.16 -15.94
C GLU A 203 3.01 -18.00 -15.05
N ILE A 204 2.14 -17.02 -14.75
CA ILE A 204 2.47 -15.90 -13.85
C ILE A 204 3.01 -16.45 -12.51
N PRO A 205 4.17 -15.95 -12.03
CA PRO A 205 4.77 -16.40 -10.77
C PRO A 205 3.78 -16.37 -9.59
N ALA A 206 3.65 -17.49 -8.89
CA ALA A 206 2.65 -17.63 -7.82
C ALA A 206 2.83 -16.59 -6.70
N ARG A 207 4.09 -16.21 -6.41
CA ARG A 207 4.48 -15.17 -5.45
C ARG A 207 3.95 -13.77 -5.75
N TYR A 208 3.50 -13.49 -6.97
CA TYR A 208 2.80 -12.22 -7.27
C TYR A 208 1.34 -12.23 -6.82
N HIS A 209 0.75 -13.41 -6.54
CA HIS A 209 -0.64 -13.64 -6.14
C HIS A 209 -1.76 -13.09 -7.08
N ILE A 210 -1.43 -12.31 -8.12
CA ILE A 210 -2.41 -11.70 -9.04
C ILE A 210 -3.19 -12.67 -9.93
N LYS A 211 -2.65 -13.86 -10.22
CA LYS A 211 -3.09 -14.65 -11.39
C LYS A 211 -4.52 -15.19 -11.33
N HIS A 212 -5.05 -15.39 -10.12
CA HIS A 212 -6.44 -15.83 -9.93
C HIS A 212 -7.46 -14.68 -10.07
N SER A 213 -7.02 -13.43 -10.19
CA SER A 213 -7.91 -12.28 -10.39
C SER A 213 -8.57 -12.33 -11.78
N PRO A 214 -9.89 -12.11 -11.89
CA PRO A 214 -10.56 -11.98 -13.20
C PRO A 214 -10.10 -10.73 -13.97
N ARG A 215 -9.46 -9.76 -13.30
CA ARG A 215 -8.96 -8.52 -13.87
C ARG A 215 -7.63 -8.70 -14.64
N VAL A 216 -6.93 -9.82 -14.46
CA VAL A 216 -5.71 -10.18 -15.21
C VAL A 216 -6.07 -10.74 -16.59
N LEU A 217 -5.49 -10.14 -17.64
CA LEU A 217 -5.71 -10.51 -19.05
C LEU A 217 -4.92 -11.77 -19.46
N PRO A 218 -5.19 -12.38 -20.64
CA PRO A 218 -4.59 -13.66 -21.04
C PRO A 218 -3.06 -13.67 -21.16
N LEU A 219 -2.44 -12.52 -21.45
CA LEU A 219 -0.99 -12.33 -21.47
C LEU A 219 -0.60 -11.21 -20.48
N PHE A 220 0.36 -11.51 -19.62
CA PHE A 220 1.01 -10.58 -18.71
C PHE A 220 2.47 -10.40 -19.14
N LEU A 221 2.87 -9.15 -19.33
CA LEU A 221 4.20 -8.74 -19.73
C LEU A 221 4.86 -8.04 -18.54
N MET A 222 6.03 -8.52 -18.13
CA MET A 222 6.87 -7.88 -17.10
C MET A 222 8.22 -7.55 -17.73
N THR A 223 8.87 -6.51 -17.25
CA THR A 223 10.27 -6.22 -17.61
C THR A 223 11.08 -5.89 -16.35
N THR A 224 12.38 -5.64 -16.47
CA THR A 224 13.25 -5.24 -15.36
C THR A 224 13.64 -3.76 -15.47
N PRO A 225 14.17 -3.13 -14.39
CA PRO A 225 14.95 -1.91 -14.51
C PRO A 225 15.99 -2.02 -15.65
N LYS A 226 16.34 -0.86 -16.24
CA LYS A 226 16.99 -0.69 -17.56
C LYS A 226 16.09 -0.92 -18.79
N TYR A 227 14.86 -1.40 -18.66
CA TYR A 227 13.95 -1.55 -19.80
C TYR A 227 12.59 -0.89 -19.54
N PHE A 228 11.91 -0.49 -20.61
CA PHE A 228 10.63 0.21 -20.55
C PHE A 228 9.70 -0.19 -21.72
N ILE A 229 8.54 -0.76 -21.41
CA ILE A 229 7.52 -1.12 -22.41
C ILE A 229 6.82 0.14 -22.92
N LEU A 230 6.92 0.43 -24.22
CA LEU A 230 6.23 1.58 -24.81
C LEU A 230 4.75 1.25 -25.11
N PRO A 231 3.84 2.24 -25.02
CA PRO A 231 2.46 2.08 -25.46
C PRO A 231 2.39 1.92 -26.99
N LEU A 232 1.48 1.10 -27.51
CA LEU A 232 1.26 1.01 -28.96
C LEU A 232 0.90 2.39 -29.53
N SER A 233 1.47 2.70 -30.70
CA SER A 233 1.21 3.89 -31.52
C SER A 233 -0.25 3.95 -31.99
N ASP A 234 -0.92 2.79 -32.11
CA ASP A 234 -2.37 2.72 -32.18
C ASP A 234 -2.99 3.12 -30.82
N ASN A 235 -3.20 4.43 -30.71
CA ASN A 235 -3.76 5.10 -29.55
C ASN A 235 -5.15 4.59 -29.14
N THR A 236 -5.87 3.85 -30.00
CA THR A 236 -7.17 3.27 -29.70
C THR A 236 -7.06 1.98 -28.87
N LYS A 237 -5.97 1.21 -29.05
CA LYS A 237 -5.74 -0.08 -28.37
C LYS A 237 -5.18 0.06 -26.97
N THR A 238 -4.25 1.00 -26.77
CA THR A 238 -3.57 1.18 -25.48
C THR A 238 -4.42 2.02 -24.52
N LYS A 239 -4.94 1.38 -23.46
CA LYS A 239 -5.75 2.02 -22.41
C LYS A 239 -4.88 2.26 -21.17
N VAL A 240 -4.62 3.53 -20.89
CA VAL A 240 -3.72 4.00 -19.82
C VAL A 240 -4.21 5.35 -19.30
N ASN A 241 -3.97 5.64 -18.01
CA ASN A 241 -4.38 6.91 -17.39
C ASN A 241 -3.52 8.11 -17.82
N HIS A 242 -2.36 7.86 -18.44
CA HIS A 242 -1.47 8.85 -19.03
C HIS A 242 -0.50 8.14 -20.01
N LYS A 243 0.02 8.87 -21.02
CA LYS A 243 1.01 8.37 -22.00
C LYS A 243 2.39 9.02 -21.90
N LYS A 244 2.62 9.82 -20.85
CA LYS A 244 3.90 10.51 -20.61
C LYS A 244 4.96 9.51 -20.11
N ARG A 245 6.15 9.50 -20.74
CA ARG A 245 7.34 8.85 -20.19
C ARG A 245 7.82 9.64 -18.98
N PHE A 246 8.24 8.92 -17.94
CA PHE A 246 8.72 9.49 -16.68
C PHE A 246 10.19 9.16 -16.48
N PHE A 247 10.89 10.00 -15.71
CA PHE A 247 12.30 9.79 -15.36
C PHE A 247 12.46 8.78 -14.22
N GLY A 248 11.38 8.47 -13.49
CA GLY A 248 11.31 7.30 -12.62
C GLY A 248 9.99 6.53 -12.78
N TYR A 249 10.05 5.22 -12.63
CA TYR A 249 8.89 4.31 -12.72
C TYR A 249 8.96 3.18 -11.70
N HIS A 250 7.82 2.53 -11.48
CA HIS A 250 7.58 1.57 -10.40
C HIS A 250 6.63 0.46 -10.85
N GLY A 251 6.34 -0.52 -9.99
CA GLY A 251 5.56 -1.70 -10.37
C GLY A 251 6.31 -2.69 -11.26
N TYR A 252 7.64 -2.70 -11.14
CA TYR A 252 8.49 -3.84 -11.53
C TYR A 252 8.31 -4.99 -10.50
N ASP A 253 9.06 -6.08 -10.62
CA ASP A 253 9.09 -7.17 -9.63
C ASP A 253 9.43 -6.64 -8.21
N PRO A 254 8.58 -6.87 -7.19
CA PRO A 254 8.76 -6.31 -5.85
C PRO A 254 10.00 -6.83 -5.08
N GLU A 255 10.63 -7.92 -5.53
CA GLU A 255 11.88 -8.40 -4.91
C GLU A 255 13.12 -7.56 -5.29
N LEU A 256 13.01 -6.73 -6.33
CA LEU A 256 14.10 -5.88 -6.81
C LEU A 256 14.46 -4.78 -5.80
N PRO A 257 15.75 -4.47 -5.57
CA PRO A 257 16.19 -3.44 -4.64
C PRO A 257 15.53 -2.07 -4.86
N GLU A 258 15.28 -1.70 -6.12
CA GLU A 258 14.66 -0.43 -6.52
C GLU A 258 13.17 -0.34 -6.13
N MET A 259 12.47 -1.46 -5.94
CA MET A 259 11.05 -1.49 -5.55
C MET A 259 10.83 -1.53 -4.04
N ARG A 260 11.90 -1.67 -3.24
CA ARG A 260 11.81 -1.80 -1.77
C ARG A 260 11.31 -0.52 -1.11
N THR A 261 10.33 -0.69 -0.24
CA THR A 261 9.70 0.34 0.60
C THR A 261 10.49 0.58 1.90
N ILE A 262 10.04 1.56 2.68
CA ILE A 262 10.43 1.77 4.08
C ILE A 262 9.29 1.32 5.02
N PHE A 263 9.66 0.96 6.25
CA PHE A 263 8.76 0.80 7.39
C PHE A 263 9.51 1.28 8.65
N TYR A 264 8.93 2.23 9.36
CA TYR A 264 9.33 2.64 10.71
C TYR A 264 8.11 2.69 11.61
N ALA A 265 8.27 2.40 12.90
CA ALA A 265 7.21 2.59 13.87
C ALA A 265 7.78 2.95 15.25
N GLN A 266 7.05 3.77 16.01
CA GLN A 266 7.34 4.08 17.41
C GLN A 266 6.03 4.29 18.20
N GLY A 267 6.09 4.16 19.52
CA GLY A 267 4.95 4.33 20.41
C GLY A 267 4.84 3.19 21.45
N PRO A 268 3.69 3.04 22.12
CA PRO A 268 3.48 1.96 23.10
C PRO A 268 3.61 0.58 22.44
N GLY A 269 4.15 -0.39 23.20
CA GLY A 269 4.29 -1.79 22.78
C GLY A 269 5.41 -2.10 21.78
N ILE A 270 6.12 -1.11 21.24
CA ILE A 270 7.14 -1.28 20.20
C ILE A 270 8.55 -1.26 20.81
N LYS A 271 9.46 -2.15 20.34
CA LYS A 271 10.86 -2.15 20.76
C LYS A 271 11.57 -0.88 20.25
N ARG A 272 12.29 -0.20 21.14
CA ARG A 272 13.22 0.88 20.79
C ARG A 272 14.52 0.31 20.21
N ASP A 273 15.17 1.09 19.37
CA ASP A 273 16.51 0.81 18.81
C ASP A 273 16.65 -0.58 18.12
N TYR A 274 15.54 -1.08 17.57
CA TYR A 274 15.43 -2.45 17.06
C TYR A 274 15.15 -2.49 15.56
N VAL A 275 16.03 -3.18 14.81
CA VAL A 275 15.86 -3.41 13.36
C VAL A 275 15.19 -4.76 13.14
N ILE A 276 13.92 -4.72 12.73
CA ILE A 276 13.13 -5.92 12.41
C ILE A 276 13.57 -6.56 11.08
N LYS A 277 13.32 -7.85 10.90
CA LYS A 277 13.51 -8.55 9.61
C LYS A 277 12.62 -7.94 8.51
N PRO A 278 12.98 -8.05 7.22
CA PRO A 278 12.18 -7.50 6.12
C PRO A 278 10.72 -7.96 6.12
N LEU A 279 9.82 -6.98 6.14
CA LEU A 279 8.37 -7.15 6.12
C LEU A 279 7.82 -7.20 4.68
N ALA A 280 6.60 -7.69 4.52
CA ALA A 280 5.81 -7.48 3.31
C ALA A 280 4.70 -6.45 3.58
N ASN A 281 4.37 -5.59 2.61
CA ASN A 281 3.34 -4.55 2.78
C ASN A 281 1.95 -5.10 3.19
N VAL A 282 1.67 -6.39 2.98
CA VAL A 282 0.44 -7.07 3.45
C VAL A 282 0.40 -7.26 4.98
N ASP A 283 1.56 -7.29 5.64
CA ASP A 283 1.68 -7.48 7.09
C ASP A 283 1.22 -6.24 7.87
N HIS A 284 1.33 -5.06 7.24
CA HIS A 284 1.00 -3.75 7.81
C HIS A 284 -0.43 -3.71 8.38
N TYR A 285 -1.37 -4.41 7.76
CA TYR A 285 -2.76 -4.48 8.23
C TYR A 285 -2.90 -5.11 9.62
N ASN A 286 -2.16 -6.19 9.90
CA ASN A 286 -2.21 -6.85 11.21
C ASN A 286 -1.56 -5.98 12.29
N PHE A 287 -0.47 -5.28 11.96
CA PHE A 287 0.17 -4.30 12.85
C PHE A 287 -0.76 -3.14 13.20
N MET A 288 -1.41 -2.54 12.19
CA MET A 288 -2.43 -1.49 12.43
C MET A 288 -3.61 -2.00 13.26
N CYS A 289 -4.05 -3.25 13.06
CA CYS A 289 -5.09 -3.84 13.89
C CYS A 289 -4.63 -3.99 15.35
N HIS A 290 -3.43 -4.52 15.60
CA HIS A 290 -2.88 -4.67 16.95
C HIS A 290 -2.76 -3.34 17.69
N ALA A 291 -2.18 -2.31 17.05
CA ALA A 291 -2.02 -0.98 17.65
C ALA A 291 -3.36 -0.32 18.02
N LEU A 292 -4.46 -0.67 17.34
CA LEU A 292 -5.81 -0.17 17.60
C LEU A 292 -6.66 -1.09 18.49
N GLY A 293 -6.09 -2.17 19.05
CA GLY A 293 -6.85 -3.18 19.82
C GLY A 293 -7.89 -3.96 18.99
N LEU A 294 -7.76 -3.96 17.66
CA LEU A 294 -8.71 -4.56 16.72
C LEU A 294 -8.38 -6.03 16.42
N GLU A 295 -9.42 -6.86 16.40
CA GLU A 295 -9.40 -8.19 15.79
C GLU A 295 -9.28 -8.07 14.26
N PRO A 296 -8.21 -8.57 13.62
CA PRO A 296 -8.01 -8.47 12.18
C PRO A 296 -9.07 -9.25 11.37
N LYS A 297 -9.51 -8.71 10.23
CA LYS A 297 -10.28 -9.49 9.24
C LYS A 297 -9.37 -10.45 8.47
N PRO A 298 -9.92 -11.53 7.85
CA PRO A 298 -9.15 -12.43 7.00
C PRO A 298 -8.36 -11.67 5.92
N ASN A 299 -7.04 -11.82 5.94
CA ASN A 299 -6.09 -11.09 5.10
C ASN A 299 -4.88 -11.98 4.76
N ASN A 300 -3.86 -11.43 4.09
CA ASN A 300 -2.68 -12.19 3.62
C ASN A 300 -1.37 -11.84 4.36
N GLY A 301 -1.41 -10.99 5.38
CA GLY A 301 -0.28 -10.69 6.24
C GLY A 301 0.02 -11.79 7.25
N SER A 302 1.29 -11.91 7.65
CA SER A 302 1.78 -12.88 8.64
C SER A 302 2.14 -12.17 9.94
N TRP A 303 1.46 -12.50 11.04
CA TRP A 303 1.75 -11.92 12.35
C TRP A 303 3.19 -12.21 12.82
N ALA A 304 3.67 -13.45 12.59
CA ALA A 304 5.02 -13.92 12.93
C ALA A 304 6.18 -13.28 12.11
N ARG A 305 5.94 -12.13 11.46
CA ARG A 305 6.98 -11.23 10.92
C ARG A 305 7.00 -9.88 11.64
N MET A 306 5.94 -9.51 12.36
CA MET A 306 5.76 -8.24 13.05
C MET A 306 6.04 -8.33 14.55
N ASP A 307 5.70 -9.45 15.19
CA ASP A 307 5.86 -9.67 16.63
C ASP A 307 7.32 -9.61 17.11
N GLU A 308 8.29 -9.95 16.27
CA GLU A 308 9.72 -9.74 16.55
C GLU A 308 10.06 -8.28 16.94
N GLY A 309 9.34 -7.29 16.40
CA GLY A 309 9.54 -5.86 16.70
C GLY A 309 8.78 -5.32 17.92
N LEU A 310 7.93 -6.13 18.56
CA LEU A 310 7.12 -5.72 19.72
C LEU A 310 7.79 -6.12 21.03
N VAL A 311 7.52 -5.38 22.11
CA VAL A 311 7.97 -5.78 23.45
C VAL A 311 7.22 -7.03 23.91
N GLU A 312 7.89 -7.89 24.68
CA GLU A 312 7.19 -9.00 25.34
C GLU A 312 6.28 -8.42 26.43
N SER A 313 4.97 -8.62 26.27
CA SER A 313 3.96 -8.19 27.23
C SER A 313 3.61 -9.36 28.16
N GLU A 314 3.55 -9.11 29.46
CA GLU A 314 2.97 -10.05 30.44
C GLU A 314 1.43 -10.20 30.25
N VAL A 315 0.82 -9.27 29.51
CA VAL A 315 -0.57 -9.33 29.06
C VAL A 315 -0.64 -10.16 27.77
N ASP A 316 -1.27 -11.33 27.84
CA ASP A 316 -1.36 -12.27 26.71
C ASP A 316 -2.36 -11.80 25.64
N PHE A 317 -1.91 -10.90 24.77
CA PHE A 317 -2.62 -10.60 23.52
C PHE A 317 -2.82 -11.91 22.72
N PRO A 318 -4.01 -12.17 22.14
CA PRO A 318 -4.28 -13.41 21.42
C PRO A 318 -3.22 -13.69 20.34
N ARG A 319 -2.38 -14.71 20.56
CA ARG A 319 -1.32 -15.11 19.61
C ARG A 319 -1.96 -15.75 18.39
N TYR A 320 -2.31 -14.94 17.40
CA TYR A 320 -3.07 -15.34 16.21
C TYR A 320 -2.29 -16.32 15.32
N GLY A 321 -2.47 -17.62 15.58
CA GLY A 321 -2.20 -18.69 14.63
C GLY A 321 -0.96 -19.56 14.88
N SER A 322 -0.92 -20.29 16.01
CA SER A 322 -0.17 -21.56 16.02
C SER A 322 -0.96 -22.61 15.22
N SER A 323 -0.45 -22.99 14.05
CA SER A 323 -1.12 -23.95 13.16
C SER A 323 -1.02 -25.38 13.70
N LYS A 324 -2.02 -25.79 14.49
CA LYS A 324 -2.17 -27.19 14.93
C LYS A 324 -2.54 -28.09 13.75
N TYR A 325 -1.52 -28.57 13.04
CA TYR A 325 -1.65 -29.82 12.29
C TYR A 325 -2.01 -30.94 13.26
N SER A 326 -3.06 -31.68 12.95
CA SER A 326 -3.68 -32.66 13.83
C SER A 326 -3.03 -34.04 13.69
N ASN A 327 -2.74 -34.66 14.82
CA ASN A 327 -2.76 -36.12 14.98
C ASN A 327 -3.78 -36.45 16.07
N ALA A 328 -4.55 -37.52 15.88
CA ALA A 328 -5.81 -37.73 16.59
C ALA A 328 -5.70 -38.62 17.83
N ALA A 329 -6.46 -38.26 18.88
CA ALA A 329 -6.87 -39.15 19.95
C ALA A 329 -8.25 -38.71 20.53
N SER A 330 -8.98 -39.69 21.03
CA SER A 330 -10.39 -39.72 21.49
C SER A 330 -10.95 -38.58 22.36
N THR A 331 -12.25 -38.34 22.18
CA THR A 331 -13.28 -37.64 22.99
C THR A 331 -13.46 -38.19 24.42
N PRO A 332 -14.25 -37.57 25.34
CA PRO A 332 -15.32 -36.54 25.22
C PRO A 332 -15.00 -35.24 26.03
N THR A 333 -15.87 -34.32 26.50
CA THR A 333 -17.34 -34.28 26.78
C THR A 333 -17.90 -32.83 26.71
N LEU A 334 -19.09 -32.55 27.30
CA LEU A 334 -19.84 -31.27 27.19
C LEU A 334 -19.46 -30.20 28.24
N GLY A 335 -19.61 -28.93 27.86
CA GLY A 335 -19.75 -27.77 28.75
C GLY A 335 -20.65 -26.70 28.10
N LYS A 336 -21.46 -25.97 28.89
CA LYS A 336 -22.41 -24.95 28.38
C LYS A 336 -21.81 -23.54 28.37
N HIS A 337 -22.43 -22.66 27.58
CA HIS A 337 -22.33 -21.19 27.58
C HIS A 337 -21.42 -20.54 28.64
N GLN A 338 -20.34 -19.90 28.20
CA GLN A 338 -19.84 -18.68 28.85
C GLN A 338 -19.54 -17.62 27.80
N SER A 339 -20.25 -16.50 27.88
CA SER A 339 -19.91 -15.25 27.20
C SER A 339 -18.81 -14.55 28.00
N PHE A 340 -17.57 -14.62 27.53
CA PHE A 340 -16.49 -13.83 28.12
C PHE A 340 -16.59 -12.37 27.65
N PHE A 341 -17.20 -11.55 28.50
CA PHE A 341 -16.93 -10.12 28.52
C PHE A 341 -15.43 -9.93 28.85
N TRP A 342 -14.76 -9.06 28.09
CA TRP A 342 -13.45 -8.50 28.46
C TRP A 342 -13.64 -7.05 28.93
N PRO A 343 -13.57 -6.80 30.23
CA PRO A 343 -13.21 -5.50 30.80
C PRO A 343 -11.98 -5.62 31.73
N ALA A 344 -11.48 -4.48 32.21
CA ALA A 344 -10.46 -4.35 33.25
C ALA A 344 -9.04 -4.80 32.86
N LEU A 345 -8.41 -4.03 31.96
CA LEU A 345 -6.97 -3.67 32.07
C LEU A 345 -6.50 -2.58 31.08
N PHE A 346 -7.28 -2.27 30.04
CA PHE A 346 -6.96 -1.21 29.06
C PHE A 346 -7.88 0.02 29.13
N ASP A 347 -8.84 0.06 30.05
CA ASP A 347 -10.00 0.97 30.03
C ASP A 347 -9.70 2.48 30.20
N HIS A 348 -8.42 2.89 30.32
CA HIS A 348 -7.97 4.27 30.49
C HIS A 348 -6.82 4.70 29.55
N LEU A 349 -6.51 3.92 28.50
CA LEU A 349 -5.58 4.34 27.44
C LEU A 349 -6.28 4.27 26.07
N THR A 350 -6.72 5.43 25.59
CA THR A 350 -7.14 5.62 24.20
C THR A 350 -5.92 5.50 23.30
N LEU A 351 -5.72 4.31 22.73
CA LEU A 351 -4.68 4.06 21.75
C LEU A 351 -5.06 4.71 20.43
N ALA A 352 -4.17 5.57 19.94
CA ALA A 352 -4.33 6.30 18.68
C ALA A 352 -3.20 5.96 17.72
N MET A 353 -3.47 5.91 16.41
CA MET A 353 -2.47 5.55 15.41
C MET A 353 -2.35 6.62 14.32
N ALA A 354 -1.14 7.13 14.12
CA ALA A 354 -0.78 7.98 13.00
C ALA A 354 -0.03 7.15 11.94
N VAL A 355 -0.64 6.94 10.77
CA VAL A 355 0.00 6.30 9.61
C VAL A 355 0.38 7.37 8.60
N VAL A 356 1.68 7.68 8.50
CA VAL A 356 2.21 8.67 7.56
C VAL A 356 2.87 7.94 6.39
N SER A 357 2.54 8.31 5.16
CA SER A 357 3.14 7.69 3.97
C SER A 357 3.82 8.67 3.01
N ALA A 358 5.06 8.35 2.63
CA ALA A 358 5.82 9.01 1.57
C ALA A 358 6.54 7.96 0.72
N GLN A 359 6.62 8.17 -0.59
CA GLN A 359 7.22 7.20 -1.52
C GLN A 359 8.75 7.25 -1.49
N LEU A 360 9.31 6.47 -0.58
CA LEU A 360 10.73 6.35 -0.33
C LEU A 360 11.24 4.94 -0.67
N CYS A 361 12.47 4.87 -1.16
CA CYS A 361 13.21 3.63 -1.36
C CYS A 361 14.06 3.35 -0.12
N ALA A 362 14.28 2.07 0.21
CA ALA A 362 15.12 1.67 1.34
C ALA A 362 16.61 2.07 1.26
N ARG A 363 17.06 2.72 0.17
CA ARG A 363 18.40 3.31 0.02
C ARG A 363 18.47 4.81 0.34
N ASP A 364 17.32 5.46 0.40
CA ASP A 364 17.21 6.92 0.50
C ASP A 364 16.61 7.35 1.85
N ALA A 365 16.49 6.42 2.80
CA ALA A 365 16.27 6.75 4.20
C ALA A 365 17.60 7.16 4.84
N LEU A 366 17.54 8.17 5.71
CA LEU A 366 18.68 8.91 6.26
C LEU A 366 19.56 8.06 7.20
#